data_AF-A0A366E6K9-F1
#
_entry.id   AF-A0A366E6K9-F1
#
_cell.length_a   1.000
_cell.length_b   1.000
_cell.length_c   1.000
_cell.angle_alpha   90.00
_cell.angle_beta   90.00
_cell.angle_gamma   90.00
#
_symmetry.space_group_name_H-M   'P 1'
#
loop_
_entity.id
_entity.type
_entity.pdbx_description
1 polymer ?
#
loop_
_entity_poly.entity_id
_entity_poly.type
_entity_poly.pdbx_seq_one_letter_code
_entity_poly.pdbx_strand_id
1 'polypeptide(L)'
;MQHSVTGSEKSDNTRNGLHQKAGGYLTKSLKLTSALVLTGLVLAGCTAVDRTTTGSVNKSTGTKAERSIEQMNAQQLAQAAQSYGAHYQKNPTSKVAALNYATVLSMAGRNDQSLAVMRAIAIQLPKDKQVLAAYGKALAGAGELDAALDAVRRAQTPDYPDWRLLSAEGAILDQQGNSAAARTIYQKALQIKPGEASILSNMAMSYVLSGDLPTAEKYLRQASVANGSDSRVRQNLALVVGLQGRFQEAETIASRELSPEQAKANTDYLRSMLAKQGVKKQA
;
A
#
# COMPACT_ATOMS: atom_id res chain seq x y z
N MET A 1 -59.00 -40.15 -32.59
CA MET A 1 -57.92 -39.16 -32.37
C MET A 1 -56.64 -39.93 -32.08
N GLN A 2 -55.55 -39.53 -32.74
CA GLN A 2 -54.24 -40.20 -32.90
C GLN A 2 -53.65 -40.75 -31.58
N HIS A 3 -53.28 -42.04 -31.52
CA HIS A 3 -51.99 -42.67 -31.86
C HIS A 3 -50.79 -42.26 -30.98
N SER A 4 -50.49 -43.12 -30.01
CA SER A 4 -49.22 -43.23 -29.28
C SER A 4 -48.22 -44.05 -30.10
N VAL A 5 -46.97 -43.58 -30.15
CA VAL A 5 -45.82 -44.22 -30.81
C VAL A 5 -44.86 -44.71 -29.74
N THR A 6 -44.53 -46.01 -29.73
CA THR A 6 -43.28 -46.53 -29.16
C THR A 6 -42.89 -47.82 -29.87
N GLY A 7 -41.90 -47.74 -30.76
CA GLY A 7 -40.96 -48.83 -31.08
C GLY A 7 -39.57 -48.39 -30.58
N SER A 8 -38.53 -49.22 -30.46
CA SER A 8 -38.31 -50.65 -30.63
C SER A 8 -36.93 -50.91 -29.99
N GLU A 9 -36.77 -52.06 -29.35
CA GLU A 9 -35.54 -52.60 -28.78
C GLU A 9 -34.37 -52.79 -29.77
N LYS A 10 -33.13 -52.67 -29.23
CA LYS A 10 -31.97 -53.59 -29.39
C LYS A 10 -30.80 -53.02 -28.56
N SER A 11 -30.44 -53.61 -27.42
CA SER A 11 -29.57 -54.78 -27.18
C SER A 11 -28.05 -54.52 -27.31
N ASP A 12 -27.40 -54.73 -26.15
CA ASP A 12 -26.01 -55.16 -25.86
C ASP A 12 -24.81 -54.28 -26.25
N ASN A 13 -24.03 -53.73 -25.32
CA ASN A 13 -23.20 -54.33 -24.24
C ASN A 13 -21.86 -54.89 -24.75
N THR A 14 -20.76 -54.17 -24.45
CA THR A 14 -19.43 -54.66 -23.98
C THR A 14 -18.44 -53.48 -24.11
N ARG A 15 -17.89 -52.89 -23.04
CA ARG A 15 -16.93 -53.35 -22.01
C ARG A 15 -15.46 -53.23 -22.45
N ASN A 16 -14.73 -52.45 -21.65
CA ASN A 16 -13.28 -52.39 -21.44
C ASN A 16 -12.37 -51.90 -22.58
N GLY A 17 -11.81 -50.71 -22.36
CA GLY A 17 -10.51 -50.33 -22.88
C GLY A 17 -9.37 -50.91 -22.05
N LEU A 18 -8.29 -51.32 -22.70
CA LEU A 18 -6.92 -51.31 -22.23
C LEU A 18 -5.99 -51.27 -23.45
N HIS A 19 -5.05 -50.34 -23.41
CA HIS A 19 -3.71 -50.29 -24.02
C HIS A 19 -3.45 -50.89 -25.41
N GLN A 20 -2.83 -50.05 -26.25
CA GLN A 20 -1.48 -50.24 -26.82
C GLN A 20 -1.44 -49.87 -28.31
N LYS A 21 -0.76 -48.76 -28.67
CA LYS A 21 0.27 -48.77 -29.72
C LYS A 21 1.02 -47.45 -29.84
N ALA A 22 2.30 -47.63 -30.12
CA ALA A 22 3.36 -46.66 -30.24
C ALA A 22 3.38 -45.95 -31.61
N GLY A 23 4.01 -44.78 -31.61
CA GLY A 23 4.51 -44.00 -32.75
C GLY A 23 4.96 -42.67 -32.16
N GLY A 24 6.11 -42.08 -32.44
CA GLY A 24 7.13 -42.24 -33.45
C GLY A 24 7.96 -40.96 -33.33
N TYR A 25 9.29 -41.13 -33.38
CA TYR A 25 10.37 -40.16 -33.35
C TYR A 25 10.03 -38.70 -33.73
N LEU A 26 10.42 -37.76 -32.87
CA LEU A 26 10.86 -36.42 -33.26
C LEU A 26 11.84 -35.90 -32.21
N THR A 27 13.13 -36.10 -32.51
CA THR A 27 14.27 -35.46 -31.87
C THR A 27 14.13 -33.95 -31.92
N LYS A 28 13.91 -33.31 -30.76
CA LYS A 28 14.16 -31.87 -30.58
C LYS A 28 15.24 -31.68 -29.52
N SER A 29 16.36 -31.17 -30.03
CA SER A 29 17.53 -30.60 -29.36
C SER A 29 17.27 -30.11 -27.93
N LEU A 30 17.92 -30.77 -26.97
CA LEU A 30 18.06 -30.33 -25.59
C LEU A 30 18.95 -29.08 -25.57
N LYS A 31 18.33 -27.89 -25.61
CA LYS A 31 19.04 -26.66 -25.26
C LYS A 31 19.26 -26.69 -23.75
N LEU A 32 20.51 -26.96 -23.34
CA LEU A 32 21.01 -26.61 -22.02
C LEU A 32 20.78 -25.11 -21.81
N THR A 33 19.69 -24.74 -21.16
CA THR A 33 19.59 -23.42 -20.53
C THR A 33 20.21 -23.55 -19.17
N SER A 34 21.47 -23.12 -19.08
CA SER A 34 22.23 -22.99 -17.84
C SER A 34 21.38 -22.30 -16.78
N ALA A 35 20.95 -23.07 -15.79
CA ALA A 35 20.43 -22.54 -14.55
C ALA A 35 21.59 -21.87 -13.82
N LEU A 36 21.75 -20.55 -14.01
CA LEU A 36 22.59 -19.76 -13.13
C LEU A 36 21.88 -19.66 -11.78
N VAL A 37 22.34 -20.51 -10.86
CA VAL A 37 22.18 -20.32 -9.42
C VAL A 37 22.89 -19.02 -9.06
N LEU A 38 22.14 -17.93 -8.89
CA LEU A 38 22.57 -16.76 -8.14
C LEU A 38 21.85 -16.76 -6.79
N THR A 39 22.39 -17.55 -5.87
CA THR A 39 22.29 -17.26 -4.45
C THR A 39 23.26 -16.14 -4.10
N GLY A 40 22.75 -15.07 -3.49
CA GLY A 40 23.56 -14.09 -2.76
C GLY A 40 23.56 -12.70 -3.37
N LEU A 41 22.57 -11.88 -3.02
CA LEU A 41 22.78 -10.71 -2.18
C LEU A 41 21.39 -10.11 -1.90
N VAL A 42 21.01 -10.16 -0.62
CA VAL A 42 19.82 -9.48 -0.09
C VAL A 42 20.13 -7.98 -0.16
N LEU A 43 19.85 -7.37 -1.30
CA LEU A 43 19.64 -5.95 -1.39
C LEU A 43 18.26 -5.71 -0.80
N ALA A 44 18.23 -5.12 0.40
CA ALA A 44 17.08 -4.41 0.92
C ALA A 44 16.77 -3.23 -0.01
N GLY A 45 16.27 -3.55 -1.19
CA GLY A 45 15.80 -2.60 -2.17
C GLY A 45 14.36 -2.28 -1.84
N CYS A 46 14.14 -1.05 -1.40
CA CYS A 46 12.84 -0.40 -1.40
C CYS A 46 12.24 -0.52 -2.80
N THR A 47 11.50 -1.61 -3.03
CA THR A 47 10.77 -1.93 -4.25
C THR A 47 9.29 -1.99 -3.92
N ALA A 48 8.81 -0.88 -3.37
CA ALA A 48 7.41 -0.49 -3.51
C ALA A 48 7.39 1.02 -3.29
N VAL A 49 7.00 1.76 -4.32
CA VAL A 49 6.31 3.02 -4.05
C VAL A 49 4.98 2.58 -3.45
N ASP A 50 4.94 2.38 -2.13
CA ASP A 50 3.72 2.03 -1.43
C ASP A 50 2.76 3.20 -1.58
N ARG A 51 1.82 3.07 -2.52
CA ARG A 51 0.71 4.00 -2.73
C ARG A 51 -0.28 4.02 -1.55
N THR A 52 0.05 3.39 -0.42
CA THR A 52 -0.87 3.06 0.68
C THR A 52 -0.50 3.65 2.04
N THR A 53 0.66 4.30 2.20
CA THR A 53 0.98 5.04 3.43
C THR A 53 0.54 6.50 3.30
N THR A 54 -0.74 6.74 3.54
CA THR A 54 -1.25 8.09 3.77
C THR A 54 -1.28 8.32 5.27
N GLY A 55 -0.34 9.13 5.75
CA GLY A 55 0.08 9.27 7.14
C GLY A 55 -0.90 9.97 8.09
N SER A 56 -2.20 9.75 7.94
CA SER A 56 -3.18 10.17 8.93
C SER A 56 -3.51 8.99 9.84
N VAL A 57 -3.40 9.23 11.15
CA VAL A 57 -3.70 8.31 12.27
C VAL A 57 -2.52 7.43 12.71
N ASN A 58 -1.58 8.01 13.47
CA ASN A 58 -1.08 7.43 14.74
C ASN A 58 -0.03 8.34 15.41
N LYS A 59 -0.47 9.47 16.00
CA LYS A 59 0.21 9.94 17.21
C LYS A 59 -0.40 9.16 18.37
N SER A 60 0.10 7.94 18.62
CA SER A 60 -0.23 7.19 19.82
C SER A 60 0.20 8.03 21.02
N THR A 61 -0.76 8.48 21.83
CA THR A 61 -0.53 9.00 23.17
C THR A 61 -0.26 7.81 24.11
N GLY A 62 0.86 7.12 23.88
CA GLY A 62 1.32 5.94 24.60
C GLY A 62 2.73 6.15 25.15
N THR A 63 2.96 5.66 26.36
CA THR A 63 4.13 5.87 27.21
C THR A 63 5.49 5.53 26.58
N LYS A 64 6.54 6.22 27.07
CA LYS A 64 7.99 6.20 26.75
C LYS A 64 8.70 4.86 26.44
N ALA A 65 8.04 3.70 26.40
CA ALA A 65 8.65 2.37 26.22
C ALA A 65 8.40 1.72 24.85
N GLU A 66 7.56 2.29 23.99
CA GLU A 66 7.42 1.84 22.60
C GLU A 66 8.41 2.64 21.75
N ARG A 67 9.48 1.99 21.24
CA ARG A 67 10.18 2.55 20.06
C ARG A 67 9.08 2.85 19.04
N SER A 68 8.98 4.09 18.55
CA SER A 68 7.92 4.44 17.60
C SER A 68 7.92 3.40 16.50
N ILE A 69 6.81 2.66 16.35
CA ILE A 69 6.68 1.60 15.34
C ILE A 69 7.02 2.18 13.95
N GLU A 70 6.81 3.49 13.78
CA GLU A 70 7.15 4.30 12.61
C GLU A 70 8.64 4.30 12.25
N GLN A 71 9.53 3.98 13.18
CA GLN A 71 10.99 3.93 12.98
C GLN A 71 11.52 2.49 12.88
N MET A 72 10.65 1.48 12.93
CA MET A 72 11.06 0.08 12.84
C MET A 72 11.43 -0.29 11.41
N ASN A 73 12.53 -1.00 11.24
CA ASN A 73 12.87 -1.65 9.96
C ASN A 73 12.01 -2.91 9.73
N ALA A 74 12.11 -3.49 8.53
CA ALA A 74 11.31 -4.66 8.14
C ALA A 74 11.44 -5.85 9.11
N GLN A 75 12.63 -6.12 9.62
CA GLN A 75 12.87 -7.21 10.58
C GLN A 75 12.20 -6.91 11.94
N GLN A 76 12.33 -5.67 12.42
CA GLN A 76 11.70 -5.23 13.67
C GLN A 76 10.17 -5.26 13.56
N LEU A 77 9.60 -4.87 12.42
CA LEU A 77 8.17 -4.97 12.15
C LEU A 77 7.67 -6.42 12.12
N ALA A 78 8.43 -7.35 11.54
CA ALA A 78 8.10 -8.77 11.55
C ALA A 78 8.08 -9.36 12.97
N GLN A 79 9.07 -9.01 13.80
CA GLN A 79 9.12 -9.42 15.21
C GLN A 79 7.99 -8.79 16.02
N ALA A 80 7.69 -7.51 15.81
CA ALA A 80 6.56 -6.85 16.42
C ALA A 80 5.25 -7.55 16.04
N ALA A 81 5.05 -7.90 14.77
CA ALA A 81 3.84 -8.59 14.32
C ALA A 81 3.62 -9.91 15.07
N GLN A 82 4.68 -10.66 15.38
CA GLN A 82 4.58 -11.87 16.18
C GLN A 82 4.14 -11.58 17.62
N SER A 83 4.75 -10.60 18.28
CA SER A 83 4.41 -10.21 19.66
C SER A 83 2.97 -9.71 19.77
N TYR A 84 2.59 -8.73 18.93
CA TYR A 84 1.22 -8.19 18.91
C TYR A 84 0.19 -9.25 18.52
N GLY A 85 0.55 -10.19 17.63
CA GLY A 85 -0.29 -11.33 17.28
C GLY A 85 -0.57 -12.24 18.48
N ALA A 86 0.44 -12.55 19.29
CA ALA A 86 0.25 -13.34 20.51
C ALA A 86 -0.64 -12.62 21.55
N HIS A 87 -0.51 -11.29 21.67
CA HIS A 87 -1.39 -10.48 22.51
C HIS A 87 -2.85 -10.50 22.01
N TYR A 88 -3.05 -10.37 20.70
CA TYR A 88 -4.37 -10.44 20.08
C TYR A 88 -5.00 -11.84 20.27
N GLN A 89 -4.24 -12.92 20.07
CA GLN A 89 -4.74 -14.29 20.24
C GLN A 89 -5.26 -14.59 21.65
N LYS A 90 -4.67 -13.98 22.69
CA LYS A 90 -5.14 -14.13 24.07
C LYS A 90 -6.50 -13.47 24.29
N ASN A 91 -6.77 -12.35 23.61
CA ASN A 91 -7.98 -11.55 23.75
C ASN A 91 -8.46 -11.02 22.39
N PRO A 92 -9.02 -11.87 21.50
CA PRO A 92 -9.33 -11.50 20.11
C PRO A 92 -10.49 -10.51 19.97
N THR A 93 -11.25 -10.27 21.05
CA THR A 93 -12.31 -9.27 21.14
C THR A 93 -11.81 -7.91 21.66
N SER A 94 -10.55 -7.82 22.10
CA SER A 94 -9.97 -6.56 22.57
C SER A 94 -9.75 -5.60 21.41
N LYS A 95 -10.51 -4.49 21.40
CA LYS A 95 -10.36 -3.39 20.45
C LYS A 95 -8.90 -2.91 20.37
N VAL A 96 -8.25 -2.68 21.51
CA VAL A 96 -6.87 -2.17 21.55
C VAL A 96 -5.89 -3.17 20.95
N ALA A 97 -6.02 -4.45 21.28
CA ALA A 97 -5.14 -5.49 20.74
C ALA A 97 -5.32 -5.64 19.22
N ALA A 98 -6.57 -5.62 18.74
CA ALA A 98 -6.87 -5.69 17.31
C ALA A 98 -6.28 -4.50 16.53
N LEU A 99 -6.50 -3.27 17.02
CA LEU A 99 -5.99 -2.04 16.38
C LEU A 99 -4.45 -2.03 16.31
N ASN A 100 -3.78 -2.39 17.40
CA ASN A 100 -2.32 -2.40 17.44
C ASN A 100 -1.75 -3.50 16.54
N TYR A 101 -2.34 -4.70 16.56
CA TYR A 101 -1.88 -5.81 15.72
C TYR A 101 -2.09 -5.51 14.23
N ALA A 102 -3.27 -5.03 13.84
CA ALA A 102 -3.55 -4.63 12.47
C ALA A 102 -2.61 -3.51 11.98
N THR A 103 -2.33 -2.52 12.82
CA THR A 103 -1.37 -1.45 12.50
C THR A 103 0.00 -2.02 12.14
N VAL A 104 0.53 -2.92 12.98
CA VAL A 104 1.84 -3.53 12.74
C VAL A 104 1.82 -4.42 11.50
N LEU A 105 0.74 -5.16 11.26
CA LEU A 105 0.58 -5.96 10.03
C LEU A 105 0.60 -5.08 8.78
N SER A 106 -0.14 -3.97 8.76
CA SER A 106 -0.12 -3.02 7.64
C SER A 106 1.26 -2.42 7.43
N MET A 107 1.97 -2.04 8.49
CA MET A 107 3.32 -1.50 8.37
C MET A 107 4.34 -2.54 7.86
N ALA A 108 4.12 -3.81 8.18
CA ALA A 108 4.88 -4.93 7.65
C ALA A 108 4.46 -5.35 6.22
N GLY A 109 3.54 -4.63 5.57
CA GLY A 109 3.02 -4.95 4.24
C GLY A 109 2.06 -6.15 4.19
N ARG A 110 1.64 -6.69 5.34
CA ARG A 110 0.74 -7.85 5.44
C ARG A 110 -0.72 -7.40 5.45
N ASN A 111 -1.12 -6.75 4.35
CA ASN A 111 -2.40 -6.04 4.26
C ASN A 111 -3.63 -6.95 4.40
N ASP A 112 -3.63 -8.12 3.77
CA ASP A 112 -4.74 -9.09 3.87
C ASP A 112 -4.99 -9.54 5.31
N GLN A 113 -3.92 -9.72 6.08
CA GLN A 113 -4.03 -10.12 7.49
C GLN A 113 -4.47 -8.97 8.38
N SER A 114 -3.98 -7.75 8.11
CA SER A 114 -4.47 -6.54 8.78
C SER A 114 -5.97 -6.40 8.57
N LEU A 115 -6.43 -6.60 7.32
CA LEU A 115 -7.83 -6.58 6.97
C LEU A 115 -8.62 -7.67 7.69
N ALA A 116 -8.13 -8.90 7.76
CA ALA A 116 -8.81 -9.97 8.49
C ALA A 116 -9.02 -9.63 9.97
N VAL A 117 -7.99 -9.10 10.65
CA VAL A 117 -8.07 -8.67 12.05
C VAL A 117 -9.07 -7.53 12.20
N MET A 118 -9.00 -6.51 11.33
CA MET A 118 -9.89 -5.35 11.41
C MET A 118 -11.35 -5.70 11.08
N ARG A 119 -11.59 -6.62 10.13
CA ARG A 119 -12.93 -7.09 9.78
C ARG A 119 -13.58 -7.80 10.97
N ALA A 120 -12.83 -8.63 11.69
CA ALA A 120 -13.34 -9.34 12.87
C ALA A 120 -13.79 -8.38 13.99
N ILE A 121 -13.03 -7.32 14.27
CA ILE A 121 -13.39 -6.34 15.31
C ILE A 121 -14.48 -5.36 14.82
N ALA A 122 -14.53 -5.04 13.52
CA ALA A 122 -15.57 -4.18 12.94
C ALA A 122 -16.96 -4.83 12.97
N ILE A 123 -17.05 -6.16 12.88
CA ILE A 123 -18.31 -6.90 13.07
C ILE A 123 -18.83 -6.74 14.51
N GLN A 124 -17.93 -6.76 15.50
CA GLN A 124 -18.28 -6.61 16.91
C GLN A 124 -18.60 -5.16 17.30
N LEU A 125 -17.92 -4.19 16.67
CA LEU A 125 -18.01 -2.77 16.98
C LEU A 125 -18.38 -1.94 15.73
N PRO A 126 -19.55 -2.17 15.09
CA PRO A 126 -19.87 -1.64 13.76
C PRO A 126 -20.09 -0.12 13.69
N LYS A 127 -20.14 0.54 14.85
CA LYS A 127 -20.33 2.00 14.99
C LYS A 127 -19.16 2.69 15.69
N ASP A 128 -18.14 1.94 16.12
CA ASP A 128 -16.98 2.53 16.76
C ASP A 128 -16.12 3.24 15.70
N LYS A 129 -16.00 4.56 15.82
CA LYS A 129 -15.33 5.39 14.82
C LYS A 129 -13.85 5.03 14.64
N GLN A 130 -13.16 4.69 15.72
CA GLN A 130 -11.74 4.33 15.66
C GLN A 130 -11.56 2.99 14.95
N VAL A 131 -12.46 2.03 15.20
CA VAL A 131 -12.49 0.75 14.47
C VAL A 131 -12.83 0.95 13.00
N LEU A 132 -13.86 1.74 12.67
CA LEU A 132 -14.23 2.03 11.28
C LEU A 132 -13.10 2.73 10.51
N ALA A 133 -12.41 3.68 11.14
CA ALA A 133 -11.27 4.37 10.53
C ALA A 133 -10.11 3.40 10.24
N ALA A 134 -9.75 2.56 11.22
CA ALA A 134 -8.69 1.56 11.05
C ALA A 134 -9.09 0.46 10.05
N TYR A 135 -10.37 0.08 10.01
CA TYR A 135 -10.91 -0.88 9.05
C TYR A 135 -10.87 -0.32 7.63
N GLY A 136 -11.27 0.95 7.44
CA GLY A 136 -11.12 1.65 6.17
C GLY A 136 -9.67 1.70 5.68
N LYS A 137 -8.72 1.97 6.58
CA LYS A 137 -7.29 1.91 6.24
C LYS A 137 -6.83 0.50 5.82
N ALA A 138 -7.28 -0.53 6.53
CA ALA A 138 -6.94 -1.91 6.19
C ALA A 138 -7.55 -2.36 4.85
N LEU A 139 -8.80 -1.95 4.56
CA LEU A 139 -9.45 -2.14 3.26
C LEU A 139 -8.66 -1.45 2.14
N ALA A 140 -8.24 -0.21 2.34
CA ALA A 140 -7.43 0.52 1.38
C ALA A 140 -6.08 -0.17 1.11
N GLY A 141 -5.41 -0.64 2.16
CA GLY A 141 -4.16 -1.40 2.03
C GLY A 141 -4.33 -2.71 1.26
N ALA A 142 -5.49 -3.36 1.37
CA ALA A 142 -5.83 -4.57 0.62
C ALA A 142 -6.40 -4.28 -0.79
N GLY A 143 -6.56 -3.01 -1.17
CA GLY A 143 -7.10 -2.61 -2.47
C GLY A 143 -8.64 -2.64 -2.57
N GLU A 144 -9.36 -2.88 -1.47
CA GLU A 144 -10.83 -2.78 -1.41
C GLU A 144 -11.28 -1.31 -1.28
N LEU A 145 -10.97 -0.49 -2.29
CA LEU A 145 -11.03 0.98 -2.19
C LEU A 145 -12.44 1.56 -1.99
N ASP A 146 -13.47 1.00 -2.64
CA ASP A 146 -14.84 1.48 -2.49
C ASP A 146 -15.38 1.22 -1.07
N ALA A 147 -15.09 0.03 -0.54
CA ALA A 147 -15.44 -0.32 0.83
C ALA A 147 -14.64 0.52 1.84
N ALA A 148 -13.36 0.79 1.54
CA ALA A 148 -12.53 1.67 2.37
C ALA A 148 -13.14 3.06 2.50
N LEU A 149 -13.61 3.62 1.38
CA LEU A 149 -14.22 4.94 1.32
C LEU A 149 -15.52 5.00 2.14
N ASP A 150 -16.38 3.98 2.05
CA ASP A 150 -17.58 3.86 2.90
C ASP A 150 -17.21 3.83 4.39
N ALA A 151 -16.26 2.97 4.77
CA ALA A 151 -15.85 2.80 6.16
C ALA A 151 -15.29 4.10 6.78
N VAL A 152 -14.41 4.82 6.05
CA VAL A 152 -13.85 6.10 6.53
C VAL A 152 -14.94 7.18 6.63
N ARG A 153 -15.87 7.26 5.68
CA ARG A 153 -16.99 8.21 5.73
C ARG A 153 -17.92 7.94 6.91
N ARG A 154 -18.20 6.68 7.22
CA ARG A 154 -19.00 6.28 8.38
C ARG A 154 -18.29 6.53 9.72
N ALA A 155 -16.96 6.58 9.72
CA ALA A 155 -16.20 6.97 10.90
C ALA A 155 -16.30 8.48 11.20
N GLN A 156 -16.69 9.29 10.22
CA GLN A 156 -16.75 10.75 10.35
C GLN A 156 -17.99 11.21 11.14
N THR A 157 -17.85 12.30 11.89
CA THR A 157 -19.00 13.02 12.47
C THR A 157 -19.28 14.32 11.75
N PRO A 158 -20.52 14.56 11.25
CA PRO A 158 -20.87 15.80 10.57
C PRO A 158 -20.61 17.06 11.42
N ASP A 159 -20.94 17.01 12.71
CA ASP A 159 -20.85 18.18 13.60
C ASP A 159 -19.40 18.51 14.00
N TYR A 160 -18.52 17.50 13.99
CA TYR A 160 -17.13 17.61 14.39
C TYR A 160 -16.27 16.79 13.42
N PRO A 161 -15.99 17.34 12.22
CA PRO A 161 -15.19 16.64 11.24
C PRO A 161 -13.74 16.49 11.73
N ASP A 162 -13.23 15.26 11.73
CA ASP A 162 -11.81 14.98 11.99
C ASP A 162 -11.02 15.12 10.69
N TRP A 163 -10.05 16.04 10.69
CA TRP A 163 -9.15 16.25 9.55
C TRP A 163 -8.35 14.99 9.19
N ARG A 164 -8.10 14.08 10.15
CA ARG A 164 -7.39 12.82 9.90
C ARG A 164 -8.21 11.88 9.04
N LEU A 165 -9.53 11.84 9.26
CA LEU A 165 -10.44 11.04 8.44
C LEU A 165 -10.60 11.64 7.04
N LEU A 166 -10.64 12.97 6.92
CA LEU A 166 -10.59 13.63 5.61
C LEU A 166 -9.27 13.31 4.88
N SER A 167 -8.14 13.35 5.57
CA SER A 167 -6.85 12.96 4.97
C SER A 167 -6.87 11.49 4.51
N ALA A 168 -7.47 10.58 5.27
CA ALA A 168 -7.62 9.18 4.86
C ALA A 168 -8.60 9.01 3.68
N GLU A 169 -9.67 9.81 3.62
CA GLU A 169 -10.58 9.82 2.47
C GLU A 169 -9.87 10.31 1.20
N GLY A 170 -9.13 11.43 1.28
CA GLY A 170 -8.37 11.95 0.14
C GLY A 170 -7.36 10.94 -0.39
N ALA A 171 -6.71 10.20 0.52
CA ALA A 171 -5.79 9.14 0.17
C ALA A 171 -6.40 7.99 -0.62
N ILE A 172 -7.58 7.54 -0.18
CA ILE A 172 -8.32 6.47 -0.85
C ILE A 172 -8.76 6.95 -2.24
N LEU A 173 -9.20 8.21 -2.36
CA LEU A 173 -9.55 8.82 -3.65
C LEU A 173 -8.35 8.89 -4.61
N ASP A 174 -7.16 9.21 -4.11
CA ASP A 174 -5.94 9.17 -4.92
C ASP A 174 -5.60 7.74 -5.40
N GLN A 175 -5.79 6.72 -4.55
CA GLN A 175 -5.62 5.32 -4.95
C GLN A 175 -6.64 4.87 -6.00
N GLN A 176 -7.86 5.42 -5.95
CA GLN A 176 -8.89 5.22 -6.98
C GLN A 176 -8.57 5.98 -8.29
N GLY A 177 -7.50 6.78 -8.33
CA GLY A 177 -7.15 7.63 -9.47
C GLY A 177 -7.95 8.92 -9.56
N ASN A 178 -8.77 9.24 -8.54
CA ASN A 178 -9.57 10.46 -8.48
C ASN A 178 -8.83 11.60 -7.75
N SER A 179 -7.67 11.99 -8.29
CA SER A 179 -6.81 12.99 -7.66
C SER A 179 -7.44 14.38 -7.57
N ALA A 180 -8.41 14.71 -8.42
CA ALA A 180 -9.14 15.98 -8.30
C ALA A 180 -10.00 16.01 -7.04
N ALA A 181 -10.81 14.96 -6.80
CA ALA A 181 -11.60 14.85 -5.58
C ALA A 181 -10.72 14.75 -4.33
N ALA A 182 -9.62 14.00 -4.40
CA ALA A 182 -8.65 13.88 -3.31
C ALA A 182 -8.15 15.26 -2.85
N ARG A 183 -7.74 16.12 -3.80
CA ARG A 183 -7.28 17.49 -3.52
C ARG A 183 -8.35 18.36 -2.87
N THR A 184 -9.61 18.26 -3.29
CA THR A 184 -10.72 18.94 -2.63
C THR A 184 -10.88 18.50 -1.17
N ILE A 185 -10.74 17.20 -0.90
CA ILE A 185 -10.82 16.68 0.47
C ILE A 185 -9.61 17.12 1.32
N TYR A 186 -8.39 17.10 0.76
CA TYR A 186 -7.21 17.62 1.47
C TYR A 186 -7.32 19.10 1.79
N GLN A 187 -7.90 19.91 0.90
CA GLN A 187 -8.18 21.31 1.17
C GLN A 187 -9.13 21.48 2.37
N LYS A 188 -10.19 20.68 2.47
CA LYS A 188 -11.08 20.68 3.66
C LYS A 188 -10.33 20.29 4.92
N ALA A 189 -9.44 19.29 4.85
CA ALA A 189 -8.64 18.88 5.99
C ALA A 189 -7.68 20.01 6.45
N LEU A 190 -7.08 20.75 5.51
CA LEU A 190 -6.24 21.92 5.79
C LEU A 190 -7.02 23.13 6.32
N GLN A 191 -8.31 23.28 5.99
CA GLN A 191 -9.17 24.30 6.60
C GLN A 191 -9.37 24.03 8.10
N ILE A 192 -9.47 22.76 8.51
CA ILE A 192 -9.59 22.36 9.92
C ILE A 192 -8.23 22.42 10.63
N LYS A 193 -7.16 21.96 9.97
CA LYS A 193 -5.80 21.96 10.51
C LYS A 193 -4.82 22.65 9.53
N PRO A 194 -4.74 23.99 9.55
CA PRO A 194 -3.82 24.72 8.70
C PRO A 194 -2.37 24.34 8.96
N GLY A 195 -1.60 24.19 7.88
CA GLY A 195 -0.17 23.92 7.96
C GLY A 195 0.20 22.52 8.47
N GLU A 196 -0.72 21.55 8.45
CA GLU A 196 -0.38 20.18 8.81
C GLU A 196 0.53 19.54 7.75
N ALA A 197 1.79 19.26 8.13
CA ALA A 197 2.81 18.77 7.21
C ALA A 197 2.40 17.46 6.50
N SER A 198 1.70 16.56 7.20
CA SER A 198 1.24 15.30 6.63
C SER A 198 0.20 15.49 5.52
N ILE A 199 -0.74 16.44 5.68
CA ILE A 199 -1.75 16.74 4.65
C ILE A 199 -1.12 17.46 3.45
N LEU A 200 -0.22 18.41 3.70
CA LEU A 200 0.53 19.09 2.62
C LEU A 200 1.36 18.09 1.80
N SER A 201 1.99 17.12 2.46
CA SER A 201 2.71 16.03 1.81
C SER A 201 1.77 15.15 0.98
N ASN A 202 0.62 14.74 1.51
CA ASN A 202 -0.38 13.97 0.75
C ASN A 202 -0.89 14.75 -0.47
N MET A 203 -1.19 16.05 -0.31
CA MET A 203 -1.61 16.91 -1.40
C MET A 203 -0.54 17.02 -2.49
N ALA A 204 0.74 17.11 -2.11
CA ALA A 204 1.84 17.06 -3.06
C ALA A 204 1.91 15.73 -3.82
N MET A 205 1.78 14.60 -3.12
CA MET A 205 1.80 13.28 -3.75
C MET A 205 0.62 13.09 -4.70
N SER A 206 -0.55 13.68 -4.43
CA SER A 206 -1.67 13.74 -5.37
C SER A 206 -1.28 14.45 -6.68
N TYR A 207 -0.52 15.56 -6.61
CA TYR A 207 -0.01 16.23 -7.80
C TYR A 207 1.03 15.38 -8.55
N VAL A 208 1.87 14.61 -7.84
CA VAL A 208 2.79 13.64 -8.45
C VAL A 208 2.03 12.60 -9.27
N LEU A 209 0.91 12.06 -8.75
CA LEU A 209 0.08 11.09 -9.47
C LEU A 209 -0.48 11.66 -10.78
N SER A 210 -0.77 12.96 -10.83
CA SER A 210 -1.19 13.66 -12.04
C SER A 210 -0.05 14.20 -12.92
N GLY A 211 1.21 14.04 -12.49
CA GLY A 211 2.40 14.49 -13.22
C GLY A 211 2.80 15.97 -13.03
N ASP A 212 2.09 16.73 -12.19
CA ASP A 212 2.41 18.13 -11.88
C ASP A 212 3.48 18.20 -10.76
N LEU A 213 4.71 17.83 -11.13
CA LEU A 213 5.85 17.85 -10.22
C LEU A 213 6.20 19.24 -9.67
N PRO A 214 6.11 20.36 -10.45
CA PRO A 214 6.34 21.70 -9.91
C PRO A 214 5.39 22.07 -8.77
N THR A 215 4.09 21.77 -8.91
CA THR A 215 3.13 22.03 -7.83
C THR A 215 3.36 21.11 -6.64
N ALA A 216 3.69 19.83 -6.88
CA ALA A 216 4.05 18.90 -5.81
C ALA A 216 5.22 19.41 -4.97
N GLU A 217 6.29 19.88 -5.61
CA GLU A 217 7.44 20.46 -4.91
C GLU A 217 7.04 21.66 -4.05
N LYS A 218 6.22 22.58 -4.57
CA LYS A 218 5.75 23.75 -3.81
C LYS A 218 5.11 23.33 -2.49
N TYR A 219 4.22 22.35 -2.51
CA TYR A 219 3.56 21.83 -1.31
C TYR A 219 4.54 21.09 -0.39
N LEU A 220 5.48 20.31 -0.93
CA LEU A 220 6.48 19.60 -0.12
C LEU A 220 7.47 20.55 0.55
N ARG A 221 7.85 21.65 -0.10
CA ARG A 221 8.66 22.70 0.54
C ARG A 221 7.90 23.34 1.70
N GLN A 222 6.62 23.66 1.52
CA GLN A 222 5.78 24.15 2.62
C GLN A 222 5.68 23.13 3.75
N ALA A 223 5.43 21.85 3.42
CA ALA A 223 5.35 20.77 4.39
C ALA A 223 6.67 20.60 5.17
N SER A 224 7.81 20.76 4.50
CA SER A 224 9.14 20.51 5.08
C SER A 224 9.49 21.46 6.22
N VAL A 225 8.95 22.68 6.19
CA VAL A 225 9.14 23.72 7.21
C VAL A 225 7.94 23.86 8.15
N ALA A 226 6.89 23.08 7.96
CA ALA A 226 5.68 23.15 8.76
C ALA A 226 5.83 22.38 10.08
N ASN A 227 5.00 22.75 11.06
CA ASN A 227 4.94 22.05 12.35
C ASN A 227 4.52 20.58 12.14
N GLY A 228 5.27 19.65 12.74
CA GLY A 228 5.04 18.21 12.56
C GLY A 228 5.68 17.61 11.30
N SER A 229 6.52 18.37 10.58
CA SER A 229 7.39 17.86 9.53
C SER A 229 8.31 16.75 10.06
N ASP A 230 8.43 15.66 9.31
CA ASP A 230 9.24 14.49 9.66
C ASP A 230 10.14 14.05 8.49
N SER A 231 10.87 12.95 8.69
CA SER A 231 11.77 12.39 7.67
C SER A 231 11.05 12.04 6.36
N ARG A 232 9.79 11.59 6.43
CA ARG A 232 9.01 11.17 5.24
C ARG A 232 8.72 12.36 4.33
N VAL A 233 8.38 13.51 4.92
CA VAL A 233 8.18 14.75 4.15
C VAL A 233 9.44 15.14 3.37
N ARG A 234 10.62 15.03 4.01
CA ARG A 234 11.91 15.33 3.37
C ARG A 234 12.27 14.32 2.27
N GLN A 235 11.99 13.03 2.49
CA GLN A 235 12.18 11.98 1.49
C GLN A 235 11.27 12.19 0.27
N ASN A 236 9.99 12.53 0.50
CA ASN A 236 9.07 12.87 -0.59
C ASN A 236 9.54 14.10 -1.38
N LEU A 237 10.08 15.12 -0.69
CA LEU A 237 10.66 16.29 -1.36
C LEU A 237 11.86 15.89 -2.23
N ALA A 238 12.80 15.10 -1.70
CA ALA A 238 13.94 14.60 -2.47
C ALA A 238 13.49 13.79 -3.70
N LEU A 239 12.48 12.93 -3.54
CA LEU A 239 11.90 12.16 -4.64
C LEU A 239 11.34 13.09 -5.73
N VAL A 240 10.52 14.07 -5.38
CA VAL A 240 9.89 14.98 -6.35
C VAL A 240 10.94 15.83 -7.08
N VAL A 241 11.90 16.38 -6.35
CA VAL A 241 13.02 17.14 -6.93
C VAL A 241 13.83 16.26 -7.89
N GLY A 242 14.08 15.01 -7.52
CA GLY A 242 14.77 14.03 -8.36
C GLY A 242 13.96 13.62 -9.60
N LEU A 243 12.64 13.47 -9.48
CA LEU A 243 11.74 13.20 -10.62
C LEU A 243 11.74 14.33 -11.65
N GLN A 244 12.07 15.55 -11.23
CA GLN A 244 12.28 16.71 -12.11
C GLN A 244 13.71 16.77 -12.69
N GLY A 245 14.56 15.77 -12.43
CA GLY A 245 15.93 15.68 -12.95
C GLY A 245 16.98 16.46 -12.14
N ARG A 246 16.60 17.13 -11.04
CA ARG A 246 17.53 17.88 -10.17
C ARG A 246 18.19 16.98 -9.13
N PHE A 247 18.98 16.02 -9.61
CA PHE A 247 19.55 14.95 -8.77
C PHE A 247 20.49 15.46 -7.66
N GLN A 248 21.29 16.50 -7.91
CA GLN A 248 22.20 17.06 -6.91
C GLN A 248 21.45 17.68 -5.73
N GLU A 249 20.34 18.36 -6.02
CA GLU A 249 19.48 18.96 -5.00
C GLU A 249 18.74 17.86 -4.22
N ALA A 250 18.21 16.84 -4.92
CA ALA A 250 17.58 15.68 -4.30
C ALA A 250 18.53 14.96 -3.33
N GLU A 251 19.79 14.77 -3.71
CA GLU A 251 20.82 14.16 -2.86
C GLU A 251 21.08 15.02 -1.62
N THR A 252 21.24 16.33 -1.78
CA THR A 252 21.44 17.28 -0.67
C THR A 252 20.29 17.22 0.33
N ILE A 253 19.06 17.09 -0.15
CA ILE A 253 17.86 16.96 0.70
C ILE A 253 17.86 15.60 1.42
N ALA A 254 18.19 14.52 0.72
CA ALA A 254 18.20 13.15 1.25
C ALA A 254 19.31 12.92 2.29
N SER A 255 20.48 13.53 2.11
CA SER A 255 21.65 13.42 3.02
C SER A 255 21.43 14.02 4.41
N ARG A 256 20.28 14.66 4.67
CA ARG A 256 19.88 15.08 6.02
C ARG A 256 19.40 13.91 6.89
N GLU A 257 18.97 12.82 6.26
CA GLU A 257 18.33 11.67 6.93
C GLU A 257 19.04 10.35 6.64
N LEU A 258 19.77 10.29 5.53
CA LEU A 258 20.47 9.11 5.05
C LEU A 258 21.97 9.35 5.06
N SER A 259 22.75 8.27 5.07
CA SER A 259 24.18 8.42 4.81
C SER A 259 24.39 8.98 3.40
N PRO A 260 25.50 9.71 3.15
CA PRO A 260 25.81 10.21 1.80
C PRO A 260 25.78 9.11 0.74
N GLU A 261 26.25 7.90 1.08
CA GLU A 261 26.25 6.74 0.19
C GLU A 261 24.82 6.28 -0.15
N GLN A 262 23.94 6.23 0.84
CA GLN A 262 22.53 5.87 0.66
C GLN A 262 21.77 6.93 -0.14
N ALA A 263 22.00 8.22 0.15
CA ALA A 263 21.41 9.32 -0.59
C ALA A 263 21.82 9.29 -2.07
N LYS A 264 23.12 9.10 -2.34
CA LYS A 264 23.66 8.96 -3.70
C LYS A 264 23.12 7.71 -4.41
N ALA A 265 23.05 6.57 -3.73
CA ALA A 265 22.52 5.34 -4.33
C ALA A 265 21.04 5.50 -4.75
N ASN A 266 20.23 6.18 -3.93
CA ASN A 266 18.83 6.45 -4.24
C ASN A 266 18.67 7.38 -5.45
N THR A 267 19.48 8.44 -5.56
CA THR A 267 19.42 9.36 -6.71
C THR A 267 19.94 8.73 -8.00
N ASP A 268 20.98 7.90 -7.93
CA ASP A 268 21.50 7.14 -9.08
C ASP A 268 20.48 6.12 -9.58
N TYR A 269 19.79 5.41 -8.67
CA TYR A 269 18.69 4.52 -9.04
C TYR A 269 17.57 5.29 -9.76
N LEU A 270 17.13 6.42 -9.20
CA LEU A 270 16.08 7.26 -9.80
C LEU A 270 16.48 7.77 -11.19
N ARG A 271 17.72 8.23 -11.36
CA ARG A 271 18.26 8.64 -12.67
C ARG A 271 18.19 7.51 -13.69
N SER A 272 18.60 6.30 -13.29
CA SER A 272 18.56 5.12 -14.17
C SER A 272 17.14 4.73 -14.58
N MET A 273 16.17 4.84 -13.66
CA MET A 273 14.76 4.57 -13.91
C MET A 273 14.19 5.55 -14.94
N LEU A 274 14.45 6.84 -14.77
CA LEU A 274 13.98 7.90 -15.68
C LEU A 274 14.58 7.77 -17.08
N ALA A 275 15.88 7.46 -17.18
CA ALA A 275 16.52 7.21 -18.47
C ALA A 275 15.85 6.07 -19.24
N LYS A 276 15.53 4.95 -18.55
CA LYS A 276 14.82 3.82 -19.17
C LYS A 276 13.39 4.17 -19.61
N GLN A 277 12.69 5.03 -18.88
CA GLN A 277 11.34 5.47 -19.26
C GLN A 277 11.36 6.46 -20.42
N GLY A 278 12.36 7.35 -20.48
CA GLY A 278 12.56 8.28 -21.59
C GLY A 278 12.83 7.55 -22.90
N VAL A 279 13.67 6.50 -22.87
CA VAL A 279 13.95 5.65 -24.03
C VAL A 279 12.68 4.92 -24.52
N LYS A 280 11.82 4.46 -23.61
CA LYS A 280 10.56 3.79 -23.99
C LYS A 280 9.48 4.71 -24.57
N LYS A 281 9.55 6.02 -24.35
CA LYS A 281 8.61 6.99 -24.94
C LYS A 281 9.01 7.43 -26.35
N GLN A 282 10.23 7.10 -26.78
CA GLN A 282 10.81 7.53 -28.07
C GLN A 282 10.94 6.40 -29.09
N ALA A 283 10.60 5.16 -28.72
CA ALA A 283 10.59 3.97 -29.57
C ALA A 283 9.15 3.56 -29.88
#